data_AF-A0A6P4Y8B2-F1
#
_entry.id   AF-A0A6P4Y8B2-F1
#
_cell.length_a   1.000
_cell.length_b   1.000
_cell.length_c   1.000
_cell.angle_alpha   90.00
_cell.angle_beta   90.00
_cell.angle_gamma   90.00
#
_symmetry.space_group_name_H-M   'P 1'
#
loop_
_entity.id
_entity.type
_entity.pdbx_description
1 polymer ?
#
loop_
_entity_poly.entity_id
_entity_poly.type
_entity_poly.pdbx_seq_one_letter_code
_entity_poly.pdbx_strand_id
1 'polypeptide(L)'
;MAENKVNIPHVIAAVSAFVGLVLLVVGLATPGWTTEGGLPEGGPGAIQATRGFIVFGTLNLVFGVIFSVTQTIKKPVINPAKCAALMIAGGILADIGAAVFTGYQLITFPGVPFGYSFYLTWAQTIFSIGGGVIILLEERKVTEEDVATARSLNKA
;
A
#
# COMPACT_ATOMS: atom_id res chain seq x y z
N MET A 1 14.51 4.49 33.06
CA MET A 1 14.23 4.74 31.63
C MET A 1 14.01 3.40 30.98
N ALA A 2 12.77 3.08 30.56
CA ALA A 2 12.51 1.86 29.82
C ALA A 2 13.21 1.97 28.45
N GLU A 3 14.08 1.02 28.13
CA GLU A 3 14.80 0.96 26.87
C GLU A 3 13.79 0.81 25.73
N ASN A 4 13.67 1.84 24.88
CA ASN A 4 12.71 1.84 23.79
C ASN A 4 13.20 0.92 22.66
N LYS A 5 12.99 -0.38 22.81
CA LYS A 5 13.40 -1.39 21.83
C LYS A 5 12.55 -1.25 20.56
N VAL A 6 13.21 -0.85 19.47
CA VAL A 6 12.64 -0.70 18.12
C VAL A 6 12.01 -2.02 17.66
N ASN A 7 10.81 -1.95 17.09
CA ASN A 7 10.13 -3.11 16.50
C ASN A 7 10.59 -3.31 15.05
N ILE A 8 11.57 -4.21 14.85
CA ILE A 8 12.20 -4.46 13.54
C ILE A 8 11.18 -4.85 12.44
N PRO A 9 10.24 -5.80 12.66
CA PRO A 9 9.20 -6.11 11.68
C PRO A 9 8.39 -4.88 11.24
N HIS A 10 8.01 -4.02 12.18
CA HIS A 10 7.25 -2.80 11.86
C HIS A 10 8.11 -1.77 11.11
N VAL A 11 9.42 -1.70 11.38
CA VAL A 11 10.33 -0.84 10.61
C VAL A 11 10.42 -1.33 9.16
N ILE A 12 10.58 -2.64 8.93
CA ILE A 12 10.63 -3.20 7.57
C ILE A 12 9.32 -2.92 6.84
N ALA A 13 8.18 -3.13 7.50
CA ALA A 13 6.87 -2.83 6.95
C ALA A 13 6.70 -1.34 6.61
N ALA A 14 7.11 -0.44 7.50
CA ALA A 14 7.03 1.00 7.30
C ALA A 14 7.87 1.44 6.10
N VAL A 15 9.10 0.95 6.00
CA VAL A 15 10.01 1.26 4.87
C VAL A 15 9.45 0.72 3.56
N SER A 16 8.98 -0.54 3.55
CA SER A 16 8.35 -1.12 2.36
C SER A 16 7.15 -0.29 1.90
N ALA A 17 6.22 0.00 2.80
CA ALA A 17 5.03 0.78 2.46
C ALA A 17 5.37 2.22 2.05
N PHE A 18 6.42 2.83 2.62
CA PHE A 18 6.92 4.14 2.19
C PHE A 18 7.45 4.10 0.75
N VAL A 19 8.21 3.07 0.38
CA VAL A 19 8.63 2.85 -1.02
C VAL A 19 7.41 2.72 -1.93
N GLY A 20 6.41 1.93 -1.54
CA GLY A 20 5.15 1.83 -2.27
C GLY A 20 4.46 3.19 -2.46
N LEU A 21 4.34 3.98 -1.39
CA LEU A 21 3.77 5.32 -1.46
C LEU A 21 4.55 6.24 -2.42
N VAL A 22 5.89 6.23 -2.36
CA VAL A 22 6.73 7.03 -3.26
C VAL A 22 6.51 6.61 -4.71
N LEU A 23 6.51 5.32 -5.02
CA LEU A 23 6.26 4.81 -6.36
C LEU A 23 4.87 5.21 -6.87
N LEU A 24 3.85 5.14 -6.01
CA LEU A 24 2.49 5.56 -6.36
C LEU A 24 2.40 7.07 -6.64
N VAL A 25 3.00 7.90 -5.78
CA VAL A 25 3.00 9.35 -5.95
C VAL A 25 3.76 9.76 -7.21
N VAL A 26 4.91 9.14 -7.47
CA VAL A 26 5.68 9.38 -8.71
C VAL A 26 4.88 8.92 -9.92
N GLY A 27 4.25 7.75 -9.87
CA GLY A 27 3.37 7.26 -10.95
C GLY A 27 2.19 8.20 -11.22
N LEU A 28 1.54 8.70 -10.18
CA LEU A 28 0.41 9.64 -10.29
C LEU A 28 0.84 11.02 -10.83
N ALA A 29 1.92 11.59 -10.30
CA ALA A 29 2.32 12.96 -10.56
C ALA A 29 3.01 13.15 -11.94
N THR A 30 3.47 12.06 -12.56
CA THR A 30 4.23 12.14 -13.80
C THR A 30 3.37 11.92 -15.05
N PRO A 31 3.50 12.76 -16.09
CA PRO A 31 2.84 12.56 -17.38
C PRO A 31 3.59 11.46 -18.16
N GLY A 32 3.35 10.20 -17.81
CA GLY A 32 4.03 9.04 -18.40
C GLY A 32 3.20 7.76 -18.37
N TRP A 33 1.86 7.88 -18.42
CA TRP A 33 0.94 6.73 -18.42
C TRP A 33 0.81 6.06 -19.80
N THR A 34 0.99 6.84 -20.87
CA THR A 34 1.05 6.39 -22.28
C THR A 34 2.34 6.90 -22.92
N THR A 35 2.83 6.21 -23.95
CA THR A 35 4.03 6.66 -24.69
C THR A 35 3.73 7.75 -25.73
N GLU A 36 2.47 7.89 -26.16
CA GLU A 36 2.02 8.96 -27.04
C GLU A 36 1.29 10.03 -26.22
N GLY A 37 1.64 11.29 -26.44
CA GLY A 37 1.21 12.42 -25.63
C GLY A 37 -0.25 12.82 -25.89
N GLY A 38 -1.03 12.91 -24.81
CA GLY A 38 -2.32 13.60 -24.78
C GLY A 38 -3.53 12.66 -24.82
N LEU A 39 -4.00 12.27 -23.64
CA LEU A 39 -5.41 11.87 -23.50
C LEU A 39 -6.26 13.15 -23.57
N PRO A 40 -7.41 13.14 -24.27
CA PRO A 40 -8.24 14.34 -24.40
C PRO A 40 -8.57 14.93 -23.02
N GLU A 41 -8.33 16.24 -22.86
CA GLU A 41 -8.66 16.97 -21.63
C GLU A 41 -10.17 16.92 -21.37
N GLY A 42 -10.56 16.53 -20.15
CA GLY A 42 -11.95 16.17 -19.82
C GLY A 42 -12.27 14.67 -19.97
N GLY A 43 -11.21 13.85 -20.12
CA GLY A 43 -11.23 12.47 -20.56
C GLY A 43 -12.37 11.55 -20.06
N PRO A 44 -12.67 10.49 -20.84
CA PRO A 44 -13.77 9.56 -20.62
C PRO A 44 -13.84 9.03 -19.18
N GLY A 45 -15.03 8.61 -18.75
CA GLY A 45 -15.30 8.20 -17.36
C GLY A 45 -14.29 7.21 -16.77
N ALA A 46 -13.64 6.39 -17.59
CA ALA A 46 -12.54 5.51 -17.18
C ALA A 46 -11.31 6.27 -16.63
N ILE A 47 -10.91 7.39 -17.23
CA ILE A 47 -9.78 8.21 -16.76
C ILE A 47 -10.13 8.88 -15.43
N GLN A 48 -11.37 9.37 -15.28
CA GLN A 48 -11.82 9.96 -14.03
C GLN A 48 -11.91 8.92 -12.91
N ALA A 49 -12.43 7.73 -13.20
CA ALA A 49 -12.45 6.61 -12.27
C ALA A 49 -11.02 6.20 -11.85
N THR A 50 -10.10 6.07 -12.83
CA THR A 50 -8.68 5.79 -12.59
C THR A 50 -8.08 6.78 -11.60
N ARG A 51 -8.27 8.08 -11.84
CA ARG A 51 -7.80 9.15 -10.95
C ARG A 51 -8.41 9.03 -9.55
N GLY A 52 -9.72 8.81 -9.45
CA GLY A 52 -10.41 8.64 -8.18
C GLY A 52 -9.83 7.49 -7.36
N PHE A 53 -9.71 6.30 -7.95
CA PHE A 53 -9.16 5.13 -7.30
C PHE A 53 -7.71 5.32 -6.83
N ILE A 54 -6.86 5.92 -7.67
CA ILE A 54 -5.46 6.19 -7.30
C ILE A 54 -5.37 7.21 -6.18
N VAL A 55 -6.20 8.26 -6.18
CA VAL A 55 -6.23 9.26 -5.10
C VAL A 55 -6.67 8.62 -3.79
N PHE A 56 -7.75 7.83 -3.78
CA PHE A 56 -8.18 7.10 -2.58
C PHE A 56 -7.13 6.09 -2.10
N GLY A 57 -6.48 5.39 -3.03
CA GLY A 57 -5.37 4.48 -2.74
C GLY A 57 -4.19 5.20 -2.09
N THR A 58 -3.82 6.37 -2.63
CA THR A 58 -2.74 7.22 -2.10
C THR A 58 -3.06 7.70 -0.69
N LEU A 59 -4.27 8.18 -0.44
CA LEU A 59 -4.69 8.64 0.90
C LEU A 59 -4.61 7.50 1.93
N ASN A 60 -5.08 6.31 1.57
CA ASN A 60 -4.99 5.14 2.45
C ASN A 60 -3.53 4.76 2.74
N LEU A 61 -2.64 4.81 1.74
CA LEU A 61 -1.22 4.55 1.94
C LEU A 61 -0.55 5.59 2.83
N VAL A 62 -0.86 6.88 2.66
CA VAL A 62 -0.34 7.93 3.54
C VAL A 62 -0.68 7.65 4.99
N PHE A 63 -1.95 7.35 5.29
CA PHE A 63 -2.37 7.01 6.66
C PHE A 63 -1.73 5.70 7.14
N GLY A 64 -1.67 4.67 6.29
CA GLY A 64 -1.01 3.40 6.60
C GLY A 64 0.44 3.59 7.02
N VAL A 65 1.22 4.34 6.22
CA VAL A 65 2.63 4.65 6.48
C VAL A 65 2.79 5.45 7.77
N ILE A 66 2.01 6.52 7.97
CA ILE A 66 2.06 7.33 9.19
C ILE A 66 1.83 6.45 10.43
N PHE A 67 0.80 5.62 10.42
CA PHE A 67 0.51 4.73 11.55
C PHE A 67 1.62 3.71 11.77
N SER A 68 2.15 3.10 10.71
CA SER A 68 3.24 2.12 10.82
C SER A 68 4.49 2.74 11.44
N VAL A 69 4.89 3.94 11.00
CA VAL A 69 6.02 4.67 11.59
C VAL A 69 5.78 4.92 13.08
N THR A 70 4.58 5.36 13.48
CA THR A 70 4.30 5.56 14.92
C THR A 70 4.36 4.28 15.74
N GLN A 71 4.02 3.13 15.14
CA GLN A 71 4.07 1.81 15.78
C GLN A 71 5.49 1.25 15.91
N THR A 72 6.48 1.78 15.16
CA THR A 72 7.89 1.37 15.32
C THR A 72 8.50 1.80 16.66
N ILE A 73 7.95 2.87 17.26
CA ILE A 73 8.49 3.55 18.45
C ILE A 73 7.60 3.32 19.69
N LYS A 74 6.31 3.00 19.52
CA LYS A 74 5.35 2.85 20.64
C LYS A 74 5.22 1.38 21.09
N LYS A 75 5.34 1.15 22.39
CA LYS A 75 4.88 -0.07 23.06
C LYS A 75 3.81 0.26 24.12
N PRO A 76 2.67 -0.46 24.16
CA PRO A 76 2.26 -1.52 23.24
C PRO A 76 1.89 -0.99 21.84
N VAL A 77 1.97 -1.86 20.83
CA VAL A 77 1.49 -1.54 19.47
C VAL A 77 -0.04 -1.51 19.52
N ILE A 78 -0.63 -0.39 19.08
CA ILE A 78 -2.09 -0.19 19.14
C ILE A 78 -2.67 -0.43 17.75
N ASN A 79 -3.56 -1.42 17.64
CA ASN A 79 -4.30 -1.78 16.43
C ASN A 79 -3.43 -2.00 15.16
N PRO A 80 -2.44 -2.91 15.19
CA PRO A 80 -1.59 -3.20 14.02
C PRO A 80 -2.41 -3.65 12.80
N ALA A 81 -3.47 -4.44 12.99
CA ALA A 81 -4.39 -4.83 11.93
C ALA A 81 -4.98 -3.67 11.13
N LYS A 82 -5.36 -2.56 11.79
CA LYS A 82 -5.92 -1.38 11.09
C LYS A 82 -4.88 -0.68 10.22
N CYS A 83 -3.65 -0.59 10.71
CA CYS A 83 -2.53 -0.06 9.94
C CYS A 83 -2.25 -0.92 8.71
N ALA A 84 -2.16 -2.23 8.89
CA ALA A 84 -1.99 -3.17 7.78
C ALA A 84 -3.14 -3.10 6.75
N ALA A 85 -4.39 -3.02 7.23
CA ALA A 85 -5.55 -2.91 6.36
C ALA A 85 -5.51 -1.64 5.50
N LEU A 86 -5.10 -0.50 6.04
CA LEU A 86 -4.93 0.74 5.26
C LEU A 86 -3.85 0.59 4.18
N MET A 87 -2.74 -0.08 4.48
CA MET A 87 -1.68 -0.33 3.50
C MET A 87 -2.18 -1.23 2.36
N ILE A 88 -2.84 -2.34 2.70
CA ILE A 88 -3.35 -3.31 1.72
C ILE A 88 -4.47 -2.68 0.88
N ALA A 89 -5.44 -2.03 1.52
CA ALA A 89 -6.53 -1.36 0.82
C ALA A 89 -6.01 -0.23 -0.10
N GLY A 90 -4.99 0.51 0.34
CA GLY A 90 -4.34 1.54 -0.47
C GLY A 90 -3.73 0.98 -1.76
N GLY A 91 -2.98 -0.12 -1.65
CA GLY A 91 -2.41 -0.82 -2.80
C GLY A 91 -3.47 -1.35 -3.77
N ILE A 92 -4.49 -2.04 -3.24
CA ILE A 92 -5.59 -2.61 -4.06
C ILE A 92 -6.36 -1.53 -4.81
N LEU A 93 -6.68 -0.41 -4.16
CA LEU A 93 -7.41 0.68 -4.83
C LEU A 93 -6.59 1.27 -5.98
N ALA A 94 -5.29 1.48 -5.80
CA ALA A 94 -4.43 1.94 -6.88
C ALA A 94 -4.36 0.93 -8.05
N ASP A 95 -4.30 -0.37 -7.76
CA ASP A 95 -4.34 -1.45 -8.76
C ASP A 95 -5.66 -1.47 -9.54
N ILE A 96 -6.81 -1.27 -8.87
CA ILE A 96 -8.11 -1.14 -9.54
C ILE A 96 -8.08 0.04 -10.51
N GLY A 97 -7.52 1.18 -10.10
CA GLY A 97 -7.33 2.33 -10.98
C GLY A 97 -6.48 1.99 -12.20
N ALA A 98 -5.35 1.33 -12.01
CA ALA A 98 -4.49 0.88 -13.11
C ALA A 98 -5.19 -0.12 -14.04
N ALA A 99 -5.99 -1.05 -13.50
CA ALA A 99 -6.75 -2.01 -14.29
C ALA A 99 -7.83 -1.34 -15.14
N VAL A 100 -8.57 -0.37 -14.59
CA VAL A 100 -9.55 0.43 -15.34
C VAL A 100 -8.87 1.17 -16.50
N PHE A 101 -7.72 1.78 -16.23
CA PHE A 101 -6.92 2.45 -17.26
C PHE A 101 -6.46 1.47 -18.35
N THR A 102 -5.99 0.28 -17.95
CA THR A 102 -5.55 -0.78 -18.87
C THR A 102 -6.66 -1.15 -19.85
N GLY A 103 -7.87 -1.41 -19.35
CA GLY A 103 -9.01 -1.76 -20.19
C GLY A 103 -9.37 -0.64 -21.16
N TYR A 104 -9.39 0.60 -20.69
CA TYR A 104 -9.65 1.76 -21.55
C TYR A 104 -8.60 1.91 -22.66
N GLN A 105 -7.31 1.79 -22.32
CA GLN A 105 -6.20 1.93 -23.26
C GLN A 105 -6.25 0.84 -24.35
N LEU A 106 -6.44 -0.43 -23.97
CA LEU A 106 -6.43 -1.55 -24.91
C LEU A 106 -7.61 -1.51 -25.89
N ILE A 107 -8.76 -0.97 -25.47
CA ILE A 107 -9.95 -0.84 -26.31
C ILE A 107 -9.86 0.39 -27.21
N THR A 108 -9.40 1.53 -26.68
CA THR A 108 -9.50 2.83 -27.37
C THR A 108 -8.27 3.13 -28.23
N PHE A 109 -7.09 2.70 -27.79
CA PHE A 109 -5.81 2.99 -28.44
C PHE A 109 -5.02 1.70 -28.66
N PRO A 110 -5.56 0.75 -29.45
CA PRO A 110 -4.90 -0.52 -29.69
C PRO A 110 -3.51 -0.29 -30.31
N GLY A 111 -2.49 -0.91 -29.74
CA GLY A 111 -1.10 -0.81 -30.20
C GLY A 111 -0.30 0.33 -29.59
N VAL A 112 -0.90 1.24 -28.82
CA VAL A 112 -0.15 2.29 -28.09
C VAL A 112 0.42 1.70 -26.79
N PRO A 113 1.76 1.68 -26.61
CA PRO A 113 2.37 1.14 -25.41
C PRO A 113 2.05 1.92 -24.12
N PHE A 114 2.06 1.20 -23.00
CA PHE A 114 2.00 1.79 -21.67
C PHE A 114 3.31 2.49 -21.34
N GLY A 115 3.22 3.67 -20.70
CA GLY A 115 4.38 4.41 -20.24
C GLY A 115 4.89 3.94 -18.86
N TYR A 116 6.03 4.48 -18.43
CA TYR A 116 6.68 4.04 -17.19
C TYR A 116 5.83 4.27 -15.94
N SER A 117 5.05 5.36 -15.88
CA SER A 117 4.24 5.72 -14.71
C SER A 117 3.19 4.65 -14.40
N PHE A 118 2.64 4.02 -15.44
CA PHE A 118 1.73 2.89 -15.31
C PHE A 118 2.38 1.70 -14.62
N TYR A 119 3.62 1.34 -14.99
CA TYR A 119 4.35 0.25 -14.35
C TYR A 119 4.73 0.57 -12.91
N LEU A 120 5.01 1.84 -12.57
CA LEU A 120 5.25 2.24 -11.19
C LEU A 120 4.00 2.04 -10.31
N THR A 121 2.80 2.25 -10.85
CA THR A 121 1.54 1.98 -10.15
C THR A 121 1.27 0.49 -9.91
N TRP A 122 1.78 -0.41 -10.76
CA TRP A 122 1.76 -1.84 -10.47
C TRP A 122 2.85 -2.23 -9.45
N ALA A 123 4.06 -1.69 -9.61
CA ALA A 123 5.19 -2.00 -8.75
C ALA A 123 4.92 -1.61 -7.29
N GLN A 124 4.26 -0.46 -7.04
CA GLN A 124 3.94 -0.04 -5.67
C GLN A 124 3.10 -1.06 -4.90
N THR A 125 2.25 -1.84 -5.58
CA THR A 125 1.34 -2.81 -4.94
C THR A 125 2.12 -3.89 -4.18
N ILE A 126 3.24 -4.33 -4.73
CA ILE A 126 4.12 -5.31 -4.09
C ILE A 126 4.61 -4.76 -2.74
N PHE A 127 5.01 -3.49 -2.72
CA PHE A 127 5.58 -2.85 -1.55
C PHE A 127 4.53 -2.45 -0.51
N SER A 128 3.37 -1.96 -0.94
CA SER A 128 2.27 -1.57 -0.06
C SER A 128 1.57 -2.77 0.57
N ILE A 129 1.14 -3.75 -0.24
CA ILE A 129 0.54 -4.98 0.26
C ILE A 129 1.57 -5.78 1.06
N GLY A 130 2.80 -5.89 0.57
CA GLY A 130 3.88 -6.58 1.28
C GLY A 130 4.13 -6.00 2.67
N GLY A 131 4.19 -4.66 2.79
CA GLY A 131 4.31 -3.97 4.08
C GLY A 131 3.17 -4.32 5.03
N GLY A 132 1.92 -4.29 4.54
CA GLY A 132 0.75 -4.65 5.36
C GLY A 132 0.75 -6.12 5.80
N VAL A 133 1.13 -7.05 4.92
CA VAL A 133 1.20 -8.49 5.22
C VAL A 133 2.23 -8.76 6.32
N ILE A 134 3.38 -8.10 6.31
CA ILE A 134 4.41 -8.25 7.35
C ILE A 134 3.84 -7.91 8.74
N ILE A 135 3.06 -6.84 8.86
CA ILE A 135 2.44 -6.42 10.13
C ILE A 135 1.44 -7.49 10.61
N LEU A 136 0.60 -8.02 9.73
CA LEU A 136 -0.38 -9.06 10.10
C LEU A 136 0.28 -10.37 10.52
N LEU A 137 1.37 -10.76 9.86
CA LEU A 137 2.13 -11.95 10.23
C LEU A 137 2.77 -11.79 11.61
N GLU A 138 3.26 -10.60 11.93
CA GLU A 138 3.82 -10.31 13.25
C GLU A 138 2.75 -10.32 14.34
N GLU A 139 1.59 -9.69 14.10
CA GLU A 139 0.45 -9.70 15.03
C GLU A 139 -0.04 -11.12 15.31
N ARG A 140 -0.08 -11.98 14.28
CA ARG A 140 -0.42 -13.39 14.42
C ARG A 140 0.56 -14.13 15.33
N LYS A 141 1.87 -13.92 15.17
CA LYS A 141 2.90 -14.57 16.00
C LYS A 141 2.77 -14.18 17.48
N VAL A 142 2.65 -12.88 17.76
CA VAL A 142 2.49 -12.38 19.15
C VAL A 142 1.24 -12.99 19.80
N THR A 143 0.13 -13.05 19.06
CA THR A 143 -1.11 -13.66 19.56
C THR A 143 -0.94 -15.15 19.88
N GLU A 144 -0.22 -15.90 19.05
CA GLU A 144 0.05 -17.33 19.28
C GLU A 144 0.94 -17.56 20.52
N GLU A 145 1.95 -16.70 20.74
CA GLU A 145 2.83 -16.74 21.92
C GLU A 145 2.09 -16.43 23.22
N ASP A 146 1.22 -15.41 23.22
CA ASP A 146 0.40 -15.03 24.38
C ASP A 146 -0.56 -16.17 24.77
N VAL A 147 -1.19 -16.80 23.78
CA VAL A 147 -2.08 -17.95 23.99
C VAL A 147 -1.32 -19.16 24.52
N ALA A 148 -0.12 -19.43 24.01
CA ALA A 148 0.73 -20.52 24.50
C ALA A 148 1.13 -20.31 25.97
N THR A 149 1.53 -19.08 26.32
CA THR A 149 1.90 -18.69 27.68
C THR A 149 0.72 -18.79 28.66
N ALA A 150 -0.47 -18.35 28.25
CA ALA A 150 -1.68 -18.49 29.06
C ALA A 150 -2.03 -19.98 29.32
N ARG A 151 -1.84 -20.85 28.32
CA ARG A 151 -2.07 -22.29 28.48
C ARG A 151 -1.07 -22.96 29.43
N SER A 152 0.19 -22.52 29.46
CA SER A 152 1.17 -23.08 30.40
C SER A 152 0.88 -22.66 31.85
N LEU A 153 0.41 -21.44 32.06
CA LEU A 153 0.05 -20.95 33.40
C LEU A 153 -1.16 -21.69 33.99
N ASN A 154 -2.16 -22.04 33.17
CA ASN A 154 -3.34 -22.80 33.62
C ASN A 154 -3.06 -24.30 33.90
N LYS A 155 -1.86 -24.80 33.59
CA LYS A 155 -1.43 -26.19 33.87
C LYS A 155 -0.55 -26.31 35.13
N ALA A 156 -0.12 -25.19 35.70
CA ALA A 156 0.64 -25.12 36.95
C ALA A 156 -0.31 -24.92 38.13
#